data_AF-A0A6B3PHW2-F1
#
_entry.id   AF-A0A6B3PHW2-F1
#
_cell.length_a   1.000
_cell.length_b   1.000
_cell.length_c   1.000
_cell.angle_alpha   90.00
_cell.angle_beta   90.00
_cell.angle_gamma   90.00
#
_symmetry.space_group_name_H-M   'P 1'
#
loop_
_entity.id
_entity.type
_entity.pdbx_description
1 polymer ?
#
loop_
_entity_poly.entity_id
_entity_poly.type
_entity_poly.pdbx_seq_one_letter_code
_entity_poly.pdbx_strand_id
1 'polypeptide(L)'
;MVENARLPQIDPSVRGVDFPELADEDIPTGQFSDRVLEETQEDLAILVATLQELNVKVRRPEITNHSISFSTPNCSTCGHFNYCPRDLFLAIGNQIIEAPSPSRSRYFEMDAYKKVFLEYFHSGKSIAE
;
A
#
# COMPACT_ATOMS: atom_id res chain seq x y z
N MET A 1 5.18 0.83 -5.48
CA MET A 1 4.85 -0.17 -6.51
C MET A 1 3.45 0.18 -7.01
N VAL A 2 3.18 0.15 -8.32
CA VAL A 2 1.88 0.56 -8.90
C VAL A 2 1.13 -0.59 -9.57
N GLU A 3 1.75 -1.76 -9.64
CA GLU A 3 1.23 -2.97 -10.24
C GLU A 3 -0.12 -3.35 -9.60
N ASN A 4 -1.16 -3.51 -10.42
CA ASN A 4 -2.55 -3.79 -10.02
C ASN A 4 -3.21 -2.73 -9.12
N ALA A 5 -2.67 -1.50 -9.05
CA ALA A 5 -3.27 -0.43 -8.25
C ALA A 5 -4.71 -0.14 -8.70
N ARG A 6 -5.58 0.08 -7.73
CA ARG A 6 -7.00 0.36 -7.98
C ARG A 6 -7.63 1.18 -6.86
N LEU A 7 -8.69 1.88 -7.20
CA LEU A 7 -9.63 2.42 -6.23
C LEU A 7 -10.52 1.27 -5.69
N PRO A 8 -10.76 1.24 -4.37
CA PRO A 8 -11.46 0.15 -3.72
C PRO A 8 -12.98 0.27 -3.99
N GLN A 9 -13.76 -0.71 -3.52
CA GLN A 9 -15.21 -0.59 -3.52
C GLN A 9 -15.67 0.47 -2.52
N ILE A 10 -16.80 1.12 -2.78
CA ILE A 10 -17.34 2.15 -1.89
C ILE A 10 -17.73 1.51 -0.56
N ASP A 11 -17.19 2.06 0.52
CA ASP A 11 -17.56 1.72 1.88
C ASP A 11 -17.41 2.94 2.80
N PRO A 12 -17.94 2.91 4.04
CA PRO A 12 -17.88 4.05 4.95
C PRO A 12 -16.47 4.61 5.19
N SER A 13 -15.43 3.79 5.14
CA SER A 13 -14.04 4.24 5.28
C SER A 13 -13.55 5.00 4.05
N VAL A 14 -13.89 4.55 2.84
CA VAL A 14 -13.56 5.25 1.59
C VAL A 14 -14.26 6.61 1.54
N ARG A 15 -15.55 6.66 1.91
CA ARG A 15 -16.27 7.93 2.04
C ARG A 15 -15.64 8.83 3.09
N GLY A 16 -15.37 8.32 4.28
CA GLY A 16 -14.91 9.14 5.40
C GLY A 16 -13.46 9.61 5.29
N VAL A 17 -12.60 8.84 4.62
CA VAL A 17 -11.15 9.10 4.57
C VAL A 17 -10.72 9.69 3.23
N ASP A 18 -11.18 9.10 2.12
CA ASP A 18 -10.64 9.40 0.80
C ASP A 18 -11.51 10.43 0.04
N PHE A 19 -12.83 10.33 0.16
CA PHE A 19 -13.79 11.15 -0.60
C PHE A 19 -14.93 11.74 0.26
N PRO A 20 -14.62 12.54 1.30
CA PRO A 20 -15.65 13.04 2.24
C PRO A 20 -16.63 14.03 1.62
N GLU A 21 -16.23 14.68 0.52
CA GLU A 21 -17.01 15.73 -0.15
C GLU A 21 -17.89 15.19 -1.29
N LEU A 22 -17.76 13.91 -1.66
CA LEU A 22 -18.47 13.33 -2.81
C LEU A 22 -19.71 12.56 -2.38
N ALA A 23 -20.75 12.60 -3.23
CA ALA A 23 -21.86 11.64 -3.14
C ALA A 23 -21.39 10.26 -3.59
N ASP A 24 -22.05 9.19 -3.12
CA ASP A 24 -21.60 7.82 -3.39
C ASP A 24 -21.58 7.50 -4.89
N GLU A 25 -22.55 7.97 -5.66
CA GLU A 25 -22.59 7.81 -7.12
C GLU A 25 -21.39 8.45 -7.86
N ASP A 26 -20.75 9.45 -7.25
CA ASP A 26 -19.64 10.19 -7.82
C ASP A 26 -18.27 9.65 -7.36
N ILE A 27 -18.23 8.73 -6.38
CA ILE A 27 -16.98 8.15 -5.90
C ILE A 27 -16.40 7.20 -6.96
N PRO A 28 -15.19 7.49 -7.48
CA PRO A 28 -14.57 6.65 -8.48
C PRO A 28 -14.13 5.31 -7.87
N THR A 29 -14.35 4.23 -8.61
CA THR A 29 -13.89 2.88 -8.25
C THR A 29 -13.24 2.20 -9.45
N GLY A 30 -12.44 1.16 -9.21
CA GLY A 30 -11.83 0.37 -10.29
C GLY A 30 -10.38 0.71 -10.55
N GLN A 31 -9.84 0.22 -11.66
CA GLN A 31 -8.41 0.36 -11.98
C GLN A 31 -8.07 1.79 -12.40
N PHE A 32 -6.87 2.24 -12.04
CA PHE A 32 -6.33 3.46 -12.60
C PHE A 32 -6.06 3.27 -14.10
N SER A 33 -6.10 4.37 -14.87
CA SER A 33 -5.79 4.32 -16.29
C SER A 33 -4.36 3.84 -16.55
N ASP A 34 -4.16 3.04 -17.59
CA ASP A 34 -2.85 2.51 -17.98
C ASP A 34 -1.78 3.60 -18.08
N ARG A 35 -2.13 4.74 -18.69
CA ARG A 35 -1.23 5.89 -18.81
C ARG A 35 -0.65 6.34 -17.47
N VAL A 36 -1.48 6.49 -16.45
CA VAL A 36 -1.04 6.90 -15.10
C VAL A 36 -0.15 5.83 -14.48
N LEU A 37 -0.48 4.55 -14.66
CA LEU A 37 0.32 3.45 -14.13
C LEU A 37 1.70 3.37 -14.81
N GLU A 38 1.75 3.51 -16.13
CA GLU A 38 2.98 3.49 -16.92
C GLU A 38 3.89 4.67 -16.59
N GLU A 39 3.36 5.91 -16.61
CA GLU A 39 4.12 7.12 -16.26
C GLU A 39 4.65 7.02 -14.82
N THR A 40 3.82 6.57 -13.86
CA THR A 40 4.26 6.43 -12.46
C THR A 40 5.30 5.33 -12.29
N GLN A 41 5.23 4.24 -13.07
CA GLN A 41 6.23 3.18 -13.02
C GLN A 41 7.58 3.65 -13.56
N GLU A 42 7.59 4.48 -14.62
CA GLU A 42 8.79 5.14 -15.12
C GLU A 42 9.42 6.05 -14.06
N ASP A 43 8.62 6.93 -13.46
CA ASP A 43 9.08 7.83 -12.39
C ASP A 43 9.66 7.07 -11.19
N LEU A 44 8.99 5.98 -10.78
CA LEU A 44 9.49 5.11 -9.72
C LEU A 44 10.81 4.43 -10.11
N ALA A 45 10.96 4.00 -11.36
CA ALA A 45 12.20 3.38 -11.82
C ALA A 45 13.37 4.37 -11.76
N ILE A 46 13.14 5.63 -12.16
CA ILE A 46 14.12 6.71 -12.05
C ILE A 46 14.48 6.95 -10.58
N LEU A 47 13.50 7.10 -9.70
CA LEU A 47 13.74 7.30 -8.26
C LEU A 47 14.58 6.16 -7.66
N VAL A 48 14.27 4.90 -8.01
CA VAL A 48 15.02 3.72 -7.55
C VAL A 48 16.47 3.80 -8.04
N ALA A 49 16.68 4.08 -9.32
CA ALA A 49 18.02 4.18 -9.90
C ALA A 49 18.84 5.29 -9.22
N THR A 50 18.26 6.49 -9.05
CA THR A 50 18.92 7.60 -8.37
C THR A 50 19.31 7.27 -6.93
N LEU A 51 18.43 6.61 -6.16
CA LEU A 51 18.76 6.19 -4.79
C LEU A 51 19.89 5.14 -4.78
N GLN A 52 19.90 4.22 -5.73
CA GLN A 52 20.95 3.21 -5.84
C GLN A 52 22.30 3.81 -6.24
N GLU A 53 22.33 4.82 -7.12
CA GLU A 53 23.54 5.58 -7.46
C GLU A 53 24.13 6.29 -6.22
N LEU A 54 23.28 6.71 -5.29
CA LEU A 54 23.67 7.27 -4.00
C LEU A 54 24.04 6.18 -2.96
N ASN A 55 24.22 4.93 -3.37
CA ASN A 55 24.54 3.77 -2.52
C ASN A 55 23.46 3.47 -1.45
N VAL A 56 22.21 3.90 -1.67
CA VAL A 56 21.09 3.57 -0.78
C VAL A 56 20.57 2.17 -1.12
N LYS A 57 20.43 1.31 -0.10
CA LYS A 57 19.80 -0.01 -0.28
C LYS A 57 18.29 0.14 -0.44
N VAL A 58 17.81 0.00 -1.67
CA VAL A 58 16.37 0.08 -1.99
C VAL A 58 15.71 -1.30 -1.82
N ARG A 59 14.53 -1.32 -1.21
CA ARG A 59 13.65 -2.49 -1.08
C ARG A 59 12.28 -2.15 -1.66
N ARG A 60 11.60 -3.16 -2.19
CA ARG A 60 10.26 -3.04 -2.75
C ARG A 60 9.32 -4.12 -2.18
N PRO A 61 8.02 -3.83 -2.08
CA PRO A 61 7.01 -4.84 -1.73
C PRO A 61 6.90 -5.91 -2.83
N GLU A 62 6.32 -7.05 -2.48
CA GLU A 62 5.91 -8.08 -3.43
C GLU A 62 4.67 -7.65 -4.22
N ILE A 63 4.50 -8.20 -5.42
CA ILE A 63 3.36 -7.90 -6.29
C ILE A 63 2.09 -8.49 -5.66
N THR A 64 1.09 -7.64 -5.44
CA THR A 64 -0.21 -8.03 -4.87
C THR A 64 -1.29 -7.95 -5.93
N ASN A 65 -2.22 -8.91 -5.94
CA ASN A 65 -3.44 -8.79 -6.71
C ASN A 65 -4.53 -8.10 -5.87
N HIS A 66 -4.64 -6.78 -6.02
CA HIS A 66 -5.61 -5.97 -5.27
C HIS A 66 -7.07 -6.20 -5.69
N SER A 67 -7.35 -6.94 -6.78
CA SER A 67 -8.73 -7.27 -7.16
C SER A 67 -9.36 -8.38 -6.34
N ILE A 68 -8.57 -9.12 -5.56
CA ILE A 68 -9.08 -10.22 -4.74
C ILE A 68 -9.84 -9.62 -3.56
N SER A 69 -11.11 -10.00 -3.44
CA SER A 69 -11.92 -9.63 -2.28
C SER A 69 -11.54 -10.45 -1.06
N PHE A 70 -11.58 -9.81 0.10
CA PHE A 70 -11.41 -10.42 1.41
C PHE A 70 -12.51 -9.93 2.35
N SER A 71 -12.73 -10.68 3.43
CA SER A 71 -13.77 -10.36 4.40
C SER A 71 -13.27 -10.56 5.82
N THR A 72 -13.73 -9.68 6.71
CA THR A 72 -13.67 -9.83 8.17
C THR A 72 -15.10 -10.05 8.68
N PRO A 73 -15.30 -10.33 9.98
CA PRO A 73 -16.66 -10.41 10.54
C PRO A 73 -17.52 -9.15 10.33
N ASN A 74 -16.89 -7.98 10.13
CA ASN A 74 -17.57 -6.68 10.11
C ASN A 74 -17.67 -6.06 8.72
N CYS A 75 -16.90 -6.54 7.73
CA CYS A 75 -16.87 -5.96 6.39
C CYS A 75 -16.34 -6.94 5.33
N SER A 76 -16.65 -6.65 4.07
CA SER A 76 -16.03 -7.27 2.89
C SER A 76 -15.59 -6.16 1.94
N THR A 77 -14.39 -6.28 1.38
CA THR A 77 -13.81 -5.30 0.45
C THR A 77 -12.71 -5.96 -0.40
N CYS A 78 -12.06 -5.19 -1.27
CA CYS A 78 -10.86 -5.60 -2.01
C CYS A 78 -9.68 -4.67 -1.68
N GLY A 79 -8.51 -4.97 -2.24
CA GLY A 79 -7.30 -4.20 -2.00
C GLY A 79 -7.28 -2.82 -2.69
N HIS A 80 -6.30 -2.01 -2.32
CA HIS A 80 -6.07 -0.66 -2.86
C HIS A 80 -4.82 -0.60 -3.76
N PHE A 81 -3.64 -0.41 -3.18
CA PHE A 81 -2.35 -0.41 -3.87
C PHE A 81 -1.19 -0.64 -2.88
N ASN A 82 0.04 -0.85 -3.37
CA ASN A 82 1.27 -0.82 -2.58
C ASN A 82 2.20 0.35 -2.99
N TYR A 83 1.61 1.50 -3.33
CA TYR A 83 2.35 2.68 -3.77
C TYR A 83 2.94 3.49 -2.60
N CYS A 84 2.22 3.61 -1.49
CA CYS A 84 2.58 4.46 -0.34
C CYS A 84 2.96 3.64 0.92
N PRO A 85 4.18 3.08 1.01
CA PRO A 85 4.63 2.37 2.21
C PRO A 85 4.64 3.25 3.47
N ARG A 86 4.72 4.58 3.33
CA ARG A 86 4.81 5.50 4.46
C ARG A 86 3.58 5.51 5.35
N ASP A 87 2.41 5.21 4.79
CA ASP A 87 1.14 5.38 5.47
C ASP A 87 0.90 4.33 6.57
N LEU A 88 1.50 3.14 6.41
CA LEU A 88 1.26 1.98 7.26
C LEU A 88 2.46 1.60 8.12
N PHE A 89 3.63 2.21 7.92
CA PHE A 89 4.85 1.82 8.63
C PHE A 89 5.57 3.00 9.24
N LEU A 90 5.82 2.89 10.55
CA LEU A 90 6.60 3.84 11.31
C LEU A 90 7.91 3.18 11.78
N ALA A 91 9.03 3.61 11.19
CA ALA A 91 10.35 3.17 11.60
C ALA A 91 10.94 4.13 12.64
N ILE A 92 11.17 3.66 13.87
CA ILE A 92 11.77 4.43 14.97
C ILE A 92 12.88 3.61 15.64
N GLY A 93 14.10 4.13 15.62
CA GLY A 93 15.27 3.41 16.13
C GLY A 93 15.45 2.08 15.39
N ASN A 94 15.43 0.98 16.13
CA ASN A 94 15.53 -0.39 15.60
C ASN A 94 14.17 -1.09 15.46
N GLN A 95 13.08 -0.34 15.57
CA GLN A 95 11.71 -0.85 15.49
C GLN A 95 11.01 -0.41 14.20
N ILE A 96 10.20 -1.30 13.67
CA ILE A 96 9.17 -0.99 12.67
C ILE A 96 7.82 -1.27 13.32
N ILE A 97 6.96 -0.26 13.35
CA ILE A 97 5.59 -0.37 13.86
C ILE A 97 4.64 -0.42 12.67
N GLU A 98 3.80 -1.45 12.64
CA GLU A 98 2.69 -1.61 11.70
C GLU A 98 1.50 -0.79 12.19
N ALA A 99 1.19 0.31 11.51
CA ALA A 99 0.13 1.23 11.92
C ALA A 99 -1.23 0.74 11.41
N PRO A 100 -2.28 0.74 12.26
CA PRO A 100 -3.62 0.36 11.84
C PRO A 100 -4.17 1.38 10.85
N SER A 101 -4.59 0.92 9.67
CA SER A 101 -5.24 1.78 8.68
C SER A 101 -6.71 2.03 9.06
N PRO A 102 -7.22 3.27 8.93
CA PRO A 102 -8.66 3.53 9.01
C PRO A 102 -9.42 3.01 7.77
N SER A 103 -8.71 2.71 6.67
CA SER A 103 -9.30 2.25 5.41
C SER A 103 -9.38 0.72 5.38
N ARG A 104 -10.59 0.20 5.17
CA ARG A 104 -10.83 -1.26 5.16
C ARG A 104 -10.08 -1.96 4.03
N SER A 105 -9.94 -1.30 2.88
CA SER A 105 -9.24 -1.84 1.70
C SER A 105 -7.74 -2.02 1.89
N ARG A 106 -7.17 -1.37 2.92
CA ARG A 106 -5.74 -1.39 3.25
C ARG A 106 -5.40 -2.38 4.36
N TYR A 107 -6.38 -3.14 4.86
CA TYR A 107 -6.21 -4.04 6.01
C TYR A 107 -5.07 -5.06 5.81
N PHE A 108 -4.98 -5.67 4.63
CA PHE A 108 -3.94 -6.64 4.28
C PHE A 108 -2.84 -6.05 3.39
N GLU A 109 -2.72 -4.72 3.29
CA GLU A 109 -1.69 -4.10 2.46
C GLU A 109 -0.26 -4.43 2.96
N MET A 110 -0.14 -4.66 4.26
CA MET A 110 1.13 -4.98 4.93
C MET A 110 1.70 -6.33 4.54
N ASP A 111 0.87 -7.25 4.05
CA ASP A 111 1.29 -8.59 3.61
C ASP A 111 2.34 -8.55 2.50
N ALA A 112 2.27 -7.53 1.64
CA ALA A 112 3.23 -7.32 0.55
C ALA A 112 4.67 -7.04 1.05
N TYR A 113 4.83 -6.69 2.33
CA TYR A 113 6.10 -6.34 2.95
C TYR A 113 6.65 -7.42 3.89
N LYS A 114 5.85 -8.46 4.19
CA LYS A 114 6.20 -9.53 5.15
C LYS A 114 7.58 -10.12 4.91
N LYS A 115 7.95 -10.39 3.65
CA LYS A 115 9.27 -10.92 3.30
C LYS A 115 10.41 -9.97 3.71
N VAL A 116 10.27 -8.67 3.42
CA VAL A 116 11.26 -7.64 3.78
C VAL A 116 11.37 -7.52 5.30
N PHE A 117 10.23 -7.55 6.00
CA PHE A 117 10.22 -7.43 7.45
C PHE A 117 10.77 -8.67 8.14
N LEU A 118 10.49 -9.87 7.66
CA LEU A 118 11.11 -11.10 8.18
C LEU A 118 12.63 -11.06 8.05
N GLU A 119 13.17 -10.58 6.93
CA GLU A 119 14.62 -10.37 6.81
C GLU A 119 15.16 -9.36 7.83
N TYR A 120 14.42 -8.28 8.10
CA TYR A 120 14.78 -7.30 9.11
C TYR A 120 14.75 -7.88 10.51
N PHE A 121 13.72 -8.65 10.83
CA PHE A 121 13.60 -9.36 12.09
C PHE A 121 14.77 -10.31 12.33
N HIS A 122 15.12 -11.12 11.33
CA HIS A 122 16.28 -12.02 11.41
C HIS A 122 17.62 -11.29 11.51
N SER A 123 17.68 -10.02 11.10
CA SER A 123 18.86 -9.16 11.28
C SER A 123 18.95 -8.46 12.66
N GLY A 124 18.03 -8.77 13.59
CA GLY A 124 18.01 -8.21 14.94
C GLY A 124 17.19 -6.92 15.10
N LYS A 125 16.39 -6.54 14.09
CA LYS A 125 15.40 -5.46 14.23
C LYS A 125 14.14 -6.00 14.87
N SER A 126 13.42 -5.15 15.60
CA SER A 126 12.14 -5.50 16.21
C SER A 126 10.99 -5.03 15.32
N ILE A 127 9.95 -5.86 15.22
CA ILE A 127 8.69 -5.51 14.57
C ILE A 127 7.65 -5.48 15.67
N ALA A 128 6.89 -4.40 15.75
CA ALA A 128 5.78 -4.25 16.68
C ALA A 128 4.48 -4.06 15.90
N GLU A 129 3.42 -4.68 16.40
CA GLU A 129 2.03 -4.55 15.94
C GLU A 129 1.26 -3.56 16.83
#